data_AF-A0A947F5C9-F1
#
_entry.id   AF-A0A947F5C9-F1
#
_cell.length_a   1.000
_cell.length_b   1.000
_cell.length_c   1.000
_cell.angle_alpha   90.00
_cell.angle_beta   90.00
_cell.angle_gamma   90.00
#
_symmetry.space_group_name_H-M   'P 1'
#
loop_
_entity.id
_entity.type
_entity.pdbx_description
1 polymer ?
#
loop_
_entity_poly.entity_id
_entity_poly.type
_entity_poly.pdbx_seq_one_letter_code
_entity_poly.pdbx_strand_id
1 'polypeptide(L)' 'DGPAEGMVIDEETLEMMKDAYYEFRDWDKATGNPSKRKLEELNL' A
#
# COMPACT_ATOMS: atom_id res chain seq x y z
N ASP A 1 16.04 24.05 -6.68
CA ASP A 1 17.05 23.21 -6.01
C ASP A 1 16.69 22.99 -4.55
N GLY A 2 15.65 22.18 -4.34
CA GLY A 2 15.29 21.67 -3.01
C GLY A 2 16.04 20.37 -2.71
N PRO A 3 16.16 19.95 -1.43
CA PRO A 3 16.94 18.78 -1.03
C PRO A 3 16.42 17.43 -1.58
N ALA A 4 15.18 17.38 -2.09
CA ALA A 4 14.57 16.18 -2.66
C ALA A 4 14.35 16.27 -4.18
N GLU A 5 14.81 17.34 -4.82
CA GLU A 5 14.62 17.54 -6.25
C GLU A 5 15.37 16.45 -7.04
N GLY A 6 14.65 15.74 -7.91
CA GLY A 6 15.19 14.62 -8.71
C GLY A 6 15.27 13.28 -7.97
N MET A 7 14.86 13.18 -6.71
CA MET A 7 14.78 11.89 -6.02
C MET A 7 13.62 11.07 -6.57
N VAL A 8 13.91 9.82 -6.93
CA VAL A 8 12.95 8.83 -7.42
C VAL A 8 13.24 7.52 -6.69
N ILE A 9 12.17 6.81 -6.31
CA ILE A 9 12.29 5.42 -5.86
C ILE A 9 12.04 4.49 -7.05
N ASP A 10 12.76 3.38 -7.08
CA ASP A 10 12.56 2.36 -8.10
C ASP A 10 11.24 1.60 -7.89
N GLU A 11 10.80 0.93 -8.95
CA GLU A 11 9.54 0.19 -8.98
C GLU A 11 9.51 -0.95 -7.96
N GLU A 12 10.63 -1.66 -7.76
CA GLU A 12 10.70 -2.76 -6.78
C GLU A 12 10.49 -2.24 -5.36
N THR A 13 11.16 -1.15 -5.00
CA THR A 13 10.97 -0.47 -3.71
C THR A 13 9.52 -0.01 -3.55
N LEU A 14 8.91 0.57 -4.58
CA LEU A 14 7.52 1.00 -4.54
C LEU A 14 6.56 -0.19 -4.32
N GLU A 15 6.75 -1.28 -5.06
CA GLU A 15 5.91 -2.49 -4.97
C GLU A 15 6.03 -3.16 -3.60
N MET A 16 7.24 -3.25 -3.04
CA MET A 16 7.46 -3.74 -1.68
C MET A 16 6.73 -2.88 -0.64
N MET A 17 6.80 -1.55 -0.76
CA MET A 17 6.12 -0.63 0.15
C MET A 17 4.59 -0.74 0.02
N LYS A 18 4.08 -0.92 -1.20
CA LYS A 18 2.66 -1.12 -1.48
C LYS A 18 2.14 -2.41 -0.83
N ASP A 19 2.86 -3.51 -0.97
CA ASP A 19 2.48 -4.80 -0.37
C ASP A 19 2.49 -4.73 1.17
N ALA A 20 3.48 -4.06 1.75
CA ALA A 20 3.54 -3.82 3.19
C ALA A 20 2.34 -2.98 3.67
N TYR A 21 1.93 -1.99 2.88
CA TYR A 21 0.76 -1.17 3.18
C TYR A 21 -0.55 -1.98 3.13
N TYR A 22 -0.73 -2.82 2.10
CA TYR A 22 -1.89 -3.70 2.00
C TYR A 22 -1.97 -4.68 3.16
N GLU A 23 -0.85 -5.29 3.55
CA GLU A 23 -0.80 -6.17 4.72
C GLU A 23 -1.20 -5.45 6.01
N PHE A 24 -0.63 -4.26 6.24
CA PHE A 24 -0.96 -3.45 7.41
C PHE A 24 -2.45 -3.07 7.49
N ARG A 25 -3.08 -2.83 6.33
CA ARG A 25 -4.51 -2.45 6.24
C ARG A 25 -5.46 -3.64 6.20
N ASP A 26 -4.96 -4.87 6.19
CA ASP A 26 -5.72 -6.09 5.93
C ASP A 26 -6.44 -6.07 4.59
N TRP A 27 -5.70 -5.68 3.55
CA TRP A 27 -6.15 -5.65 2.17
C TRP A 27 -5.52 -6.80 1.41
N ASP A 28 -6.25 -7.29 0.41
CA ASP A 28 -5.78 -8.33 -0.50
C ASP A 28 -4.67 -7.76 -1.40
N LYS A 29 -3.49 -8.39 -1.35
CA LYS A 29 -2.30 -7.89 -2.08
C LYS A 29 -2.44 -7.95 -3.60
N ALA A 30 -3.18 -8.94 -4.12
CA ALA A 30 -3.33 -9.14 -5.56
C ALA A 30 -4.29 -8.11 -6.19
N THR A 31 -5.32 -7.71 -5.46
CA THR A 31 -6.40 -6.84 -5.96
C THR A 31 -6.34 -5.42 -5.39
N GLY A 32 -5.64 -5.21 -4.27
CA GLY A 32 -5.62 -3.94 -3.55
C GLY A 32 -6.94 -3.61 -2.83
N ASN A 33 -7.86 -4.58 -2.71
CA ASN A 33 -9.16 -4.38 -2.08
C ASN A 33 -9.11 -4.71 -0.58
N PRO A 34 -9.91 -4.03 0.27
CA PRO A 34 -10.09 -4.45 1.66
C PRO A 34 -10.59 -5.89 1.75
N SER A 35 -10.09 -6.65 2.74
CA SER A 35 -10.65 -7.96 3.04
C SER A 35 -12.11 -7.82 3.52
N LYS A 36 -12.88 -8.91 3.43
CA LYS A 36 -14.23 -8.97 4.00
C LYS A 36 -14.23 -8.62 5.49
N ARG A 37 -13.24 -9.13 6.24
CA ARG A 37 -13.04 -8.82 7.66
C ARG A 37 -12.86 -7.33 7.88
N LYS A 38 -12.10 -6.65 7.01
CA LYS A 38 -11.87 -5.21 7.13
C LYS A 38 -13.12 -4.39 6.83
N LEU A 39 -13.94 -4.83 5.88
CA LEU A 39 -15.24 -4.20 5.59
C LEU A 39 -16.20 -4.34 6.78
N GLU A 40 -16.30 -5.54 7.34
CA GLU A 40 -17.09 -5.82 8.54
C GLU A 40 -16.65 -4.97 9.75
N GLU A 41 -15.33 -4.85 10.00
CA GLU A 41 -14.78 -3.99 11.07
C GLU A 41 -15.20 -2.52 10.91
N LEU A 42 -15.32 -2.05 9.67
CA LEU A 42 -15.67 -0.66 9.34
C LEU A 42 -17.19 -0.44 9.19
N ASN A 43 -18.01 -1.49 9.32
CA ASN A 43 -19.45 -1.47 9.04
C ASN A 43 -19.79 -0.96 7.62
N LEU A 44 -19.02 -1.44 6.63
CA LEU A 44 -19.18 -1.11 5.21
C LEU A 44 -19.69 -2.31 4.39
#